data_AF-D7GNV3-F1
#
_entry.id   AF-D7GNV3-F1
#
_cell.length_a   1.000
_cell.length_b   1.000
_cell.length_c   1.000
_cell.angle_alpha   90.00
_cell.angle_beta   90.00
_cell.angle_gamma   90.00
#
_symmetry.space_group_name_H-M   'P 1'
#
loop_
_entity.id
_entity.type
_entity.pdbx_description
1 polymer ?
#
loop_
_entity_poly.entity_id
_entity_poly.type
_entity_poly.pdbx_seq_one_letter_code
_entity_poly.pdbx_strand_id
1 'polypeptide(L)'
;MRKVSATVIYKDNTLYNLTVNHKGVLIPLVAYDETSVKHPYEKRTFQTMYKSVLNILKNNNFYCGYYEQFGRRWYDIQFINLENPVNIEKFGMEV
;
A
#
# COMPACT_ATOMS: atom_id res chain seq x y z
N MET A 1 13.09 -10.68 -4.99
CA MET A 1 11.76 -10.29 -4.48
C MET A 1 10.66 -11.08 -5.19
N ARG A 2 9.61 -11.46 -4.47
CA ARG A 2 8.46 -12.20 -5.01
C ARG A 2 7.38 -11.23 -5.52
N LYS A 3 6.89 -11.45 -6.74
CA LYS A 3 5.78 -10.66 -7.30
C LYS A 3 4.48 -11.01 -6.57
N VAL A 4 3.74 -9.99 -6.15
CA VAL A 4 2.46 -10.13 -5.44
C VAL A 4 1.47 -9.08 -5.93
N SER A 5 0.18 -9.34 -5.72
CA SER A 5 -0.81 -8.27 -5.59
C SER A 5 -1.02 -7.96 -4.11
N ALA A 6 -1.40 -6.73 -3.79
CA ALA A 6 -1.61 -6.31 -2.40
C ALA A 6 -2.98 -5.69 -2.20
N THR A 7 -3.55 -5.92 -1.02
CA THR A 7 -4.79 -5.27 -0.57
C THR A 7 -4.48 -4.54 0.72
N VAL A 8 -4.85 -3.26 0.76
CA VAL A 8 -4.65 -2.36 1.88
C VAL A 8 -6.03 -1.94 2.39
N ILE A 9 -6.26 -2.14 3.68
CA ILE A 9 -7.39 -1.54 4.39
C ILE A 9 -6.85 -0.32 5.13
N TYR A 10 -7.43 0.83 4.87
CA TYR A 10 -7.00 2.09 5.46
C TYR A 10 -8.19 2.92 5.95
N LYS A 11 -7.94 3.80 6.91
CA LYS A 11 -8.89 4.85 7.31
C LYS A 11 -8.12 6.16 7.45
N ASP A 12 -8.70 7.24 6.96
CA ASP A 12 -8.04 8.53 6.81
C ASP A 12 -6.74 8.38 5.99
N ASN A 13 -5.59 8.35 6.66
CA ASN A 13 -4.29 8.08 6.04
C ASN A 13 -3.47 7.08 6.86
N THR A 14 -4.16 6.18 7.57
CA THR A 14 -3.57 5.17 8.45
C THR A 14 -3.83 3.77 7.90
N LEU A 15 -2.77 2.96 7.87
CA LEU A 15 -2.82 1.56 7.45
C LEU A 15 -3.35 0.70 8.60
N TYR A 16 -4.48 0.03 8.38
CA TYR A 16 -5.06 -0.91 9.35
C TYR A 16 -4.69 -2.35 9.03
N ASN A 17 -4.66 -2.70 7.76
CA ASN A 17 -4.25 -4.02 7.31
C ASN A 17 -3.54 -3.91 5.95
N LEU A 18 -2.50 -4.71 5.76
CA LEU A 18 -1.86 -4.96 4.47
C LEU A 18 -1.77 -6.46 4.30
N THR A 19 -2.44 -7.00 3.29
CA THR A 19 -2.37 -8.41 2.93
C THR A 19 -1.80 -8.54 1.52
N VAL A 20 -0.86 -9.46 1.32
CA VAL A 20 -0.34 -9.78 0.00
C VAL A 20 -0.85 -11.12 -0.47
N ASN A 21 -1.15 -11.22 -1.76
CA ASN A 21 -1.45 -12.49 -2.42
C ASN A 21 -0.24 -12.93 -3.24
N HIS A 22 0.33 -14.07 -2.88
CA HIS A 22 1.36 -14.73 -3.67
C HIS A 22 0.85 -16.10 -4.14
N LYS A 23 0.50 -16.20 -5.44
CA LYS A 23 0.05 -17.46 -6.07
C LYS A 23 -1.12 -18.13 -5.33
N GLY A 24 -2.07 -17.34 -4.84
CA GLY A 24 -3.26 -17.83 -4.11
C GLY A 24 -3.07 -17.91 -2.59
N VAL A 25 -1.86 -17.70 -2.07
CA VAL A 25 -1.60 -17.67 -0.63
C VAL A 25 -1.71 -16.23 -0.13
N LEU A 26 -2.61 -15.99 0.83
CA LEU A 26 -2.76 -14.71 1.52
C LEU A 26 -1.80 -14.63 2.70
N ILE A 27 -0.96 -13.60 2.73
CA ILE A 27 0.03 -13.36 3.78
C ILE A 27 -0.28 -11.99 4.39
N PRO A 28 -0.74 -11.92 5.65
CA PRO A 28 -0.89 -10.64 6.34
C PRO A 28 0.50 -10.10 6.67
N LEU A 29 0.73 -8.82 6.36
CA LEU A 29 1.92 -8.09 6.76
C LEU A 29 1.52 -7.17 7.91
N VAL A 30 2.25 -7.26 9.02
CA VAL A 30 2.11 -6.28 10.10
C VAL A 30 2.48 -4.93 9.50
N ALA A 31 1.52 -4.00 9.49
CA ALA A 31 1.80 -2.61 9.14
C ALA A 31 2.65 -2.03 10.27
N TYR A 32 3.97 -2.27 10.22
CA TYR A 32 4.92 -1.54 11.03
C TYR A 32 4.93 -0.11 10.48
N ASP A 33 4.04 0.71 11.03
CA ASP A 33 3.90 2.07 10.62
C ASP A 33 5.06 2.88 11.22
N GLU A 34 6.24 2.78 10.59
CA GLU A 34 7.46 3.47 11.02
C GLU A 34 7.24 4.98 11.21
N THR A 35 6.24 5.56 10.54
CA THR A 35 5.88 6.98 10.67
C THR A 35 5.18 7.31 11.99
N SER A 36 4.47 6.35 12.60
CA SER A 36 3.79 6.55 13.90
C SER A 36 4.77 6.79 15.05
N VAL A 37 5.99 6.27 14.95
CA VAL A 37 7.00 6.35 16.01
C VAL A 37 7.97 7.53 15.81
N LYS A 38 8.28 7.91 14.56
CA LYS A 38 9.31 8.91 14.27
C LYS A 38 8.78 10.31 13.95
N HIS A 39 7.58 10.45 13.36
CA HIS A 39 7.07 11.75 12.91
C HIS A 39 5.57 11.91 13.22
N PRO A 40 5.18 11.97 14.51
CA PRO A 40 3.78 12.07 14.93
C PRO A 40 3.06 13.35 14.47
N TYR A 41 3.80 14.34 13.96
CA TYR A 41 3.27 15.64 13.52
C TYR A 41 3.21 15.81 12.00
N GLU A 42 3.76 14.88 11.21
CA GLU A 42 3.61 14.94 9.76
C GLU A 42 2.18 14.56 9.39
N LYS A 43 1.44 15.51 8.80
CA LYS A 43 0.12 15.27 8.25
C LYS A 43 0.22 14.15 7.22
N ARG A 44 -0.28 12.97 7.58
CA ARG A 44 -0.27 11.83 6.67
C ARG A 44 -1.08 12.18 5.44
N THR A 45 -0.48 12.01 4.27
CA THR A 45 -1.18 12.10 3.00
C THR A 45 -1.32 10.69 2.43
N PHE A 46 -2.28 10.53 1.52
CA PHE A 46 -2.44 9.28 0.79
C PHE A 46 -1.13 8.85 0.09
N GLN A 47 -0.37 9.81 -0.45
CA GLN A 47 0.93 9.55 -1.08
C GLN A 47 1.96 8.99 -0.09
N THR A 48 2.02 9.51 1.13
CA THR A 48 2.89 8.99 2.19
C THR A 48 2.51 7.57 2.57
N MET A 49 1.20 7.31 2.74
CA MET A 49 0.68 5.96 3.02
C MET A 49 1.06 4.97 1.91
N TYR A 50 0.93 5.39 0.65
CA TYR A 50 1.31 4.59 -0.50
C TYR A 50 2.80 4.21 -0.49
N LYS A 51 3.68 5.18 -0.22
CA LYS A 51 5.12 4.94 -0.07
C LYS A 51 5.42 3.97 1.08
N SER A 52 4.73 4.10 2.21
CA SER A 52 4.86 3.16 3.33
C SER A 52 4.51 1.74 2.93
N VAL A 53 3.43 1.53 2.18
CA VAL A 53 3.06 0.19 1.66
C VAL A 53 4.19 -0.39 0.80
N LEU A 54 4.73 0.37 -0.16
CA LEU A 54 5.83 -0.09 -1.01
C LEU A 54 7.08 -0.46 -0.19
N ASN A 55 7.40 0.31 0.86
CA ASN A 55 8.51 0.00 1.75
C ASN A 55 8.27 -1.27 2.58
N ILE A 56 7.08 -1.46 3.13
CA ILE A 56 6.72 -2.67 3.86
C ILE A 56 6.86 -3.91 2.95
N LEU A 57 6.39 -3.82 1.71
CA LEU A 57 6.55 -4.90 0.72
C LEU A 57 8.04 -5.22 0.48
N LYS A 58 8.85 -4.19 0.22
CA LYS A 58 10.30 -4.34 -0.02
C LYS A 58 11.01 -4.98 1.17
N ASN A 59 10.71 -4.53 2.39
CA ASN A 59 11.30 -5.06 3.63
C ASN A 59 10.93 -6.54 3.86
N ASN A 60 9.79 -6.98 3.34
CA ASN A 60 9.35 -8.38 3.38
C ASN A 60 9.72 -9.18 2.10
N ASN A 61 10.64 -8.68 1.27
CA ASN A 61 11.10 -9.31 0.02
C ASN A 61 9.97 -9.54 -1.01
N PHE A 62 8.95 -8.68 -0.99
CA PHE A 62 7.85 -8.62 -1.95
C PHE A 62 7.96 -7.40 -2.88
N TYR A 63 7.32 -7.49 -4.04
CA TYR A 63 7.09 -6.33 -4.90
C TYR A 63 5.77 -6.47 -5.66
N CYS A 64 5.10 -5.34 -5.91
CA CYS A 64 3.93 -5.29 -6.76
C CYS A 64 4.34 -5.01 -8.21
N GLY A 65 3.66 -5.67 -9.16
CA GLY A 65 3.74 -5.26 -10.56
C GLY A 65 3.16 -3.87 -10.74
N TYR A 66 3.60 -3.16 -11.77
CA TYR A 66 2.99 -1.90 -12.18
C TYR A 66 2.87 -1.84 -13.70
N TYR A 67 2.01 -0.95 -14.19
CA TYR A 67 2.01 -0.51 -15.58
C TYR A 67 2.24 1.00 -15.64
N GLU A 68 2.85 1.48 -16.72
CA GLU A 68 3.09 2.91 -16.94
C GLU A 68 2.03 3.48 -17.88
N GLN A 69 1.35 4.54 -17.45
CA GLN A 69 0.37 5.25 -18.27
C GLN A 69 0.28 6.70 -17.79
N PHE A 70 0.20 7.65 -18.73
CA PHE A 70 0.13 9.09 -18.44
C PHE A 70 1.30 9.60 -17.57
N GLY A 71 2.52 9.10 -17.80
CA GLY A 71 3.70 9.48 -17.02
C GLY A 71 3.69 9.00 -15.57
N ARG A 72 2.82 8.02 -15.24
CA ARG A 72 2.66 7.48 -13.89
C ARG A 72 2.75 5.97 -13.87
N ARG A 73 3.30 5.42 -12.79
CA ARG A 73 3.33 3.98 -12.45
C ARG A 73 2.15 3.60 -11.60
N TRP A 74 1.28 2.76 -12.14
CA TRP A 74 0.08 2.23 -11.51
C TRP A 74 0.37 0.83 -10.97
N TYR A 75 0.50 0.70 -9.64
CA TYR A 75 0.84 -0.59 -9.03
C TYR A 75 -0.40 -1.45 -8.78
N ASP A 76 -0.21 -2.77 -8.80
CA ASP A 76 -1.23 -3.78 -8.49
C ASP A 76 -1.50 -3.85 -6.98
N ILE A 77 -2.04 -2.75 -6.46
CA ILE A 77 -2.40 -2.54 -5.06
C ILE A 77 -3.83 -2.00 -5.01
N GLN A 78 -4.69 -2.67 -4.25
CA GLN A 78 -6.05 -2.23 -3.99
C GLN A 78 -6.12 -1.52 -2.64
N PHE A 79 -6.65 -0.30 -2.62
CA PHE A 79 -6.91 0.43 -1.39
C PHE A 79 -8.40 0.42 -1.10
N ILE A 80 -8.77 -0.11 0.06
CA ILE A 80 -10.14 -0.20 0.56
C ILE A 80 -10.27 0.75 1.74
N ASN A 81 -11.13 1.75 1.62
CA ASN A 81 -11.44 2.65 2.72
C ASN A 81 -12.33 1.92 3.76
N LEU A 82 -11.90 1.89 5.01
CA LEU A 82 -12.61 1.19 6.09
C LEU A 82 -14.00 1.77 6.37
N GLU A 83 -14.18 3.08 6.24
CA GLU A 83 -15.48 3.74 6.44
C GLU A 83 -16.39 3.62 5.23
N ASN A 84 -15.81 3.46 4.04
CA ASN A 84 -16.55 3.31 2.80
C ASN A 84 -15.92 2.22 1.91
N PRO A 85 -16.14 0.92 2.22
CA PRO A 85 -15.41 -0.19 1.60
C PRO A 85 -15.80 -0.45 0.14
N VAL A 86 -16.87 0.17 -0.36
CA VAL A 86 -17.20 0.15 -1.80
C VAL A 86 -16.30 1.07 -2.62
N ASN A 87 -15.59 2.01 -1.99
CA ASN A 87 -14.61 2.85 -2.64
C ASN A 87 -13.27 2.11 -2.74
N ILE A 88 -13.01 1.50 -3.90
CA ILE A 88 -11.73 0.87 -4.23
C ILE A 88 -10.92 1.86 -5.04
N GLU A 89 -9.86 2.37 -4.44
CA GLU A 89 -9.04 3.39 -5.07
C GLU A 89 -7.79 2.78 -5.73
N LYS A 90 -7.43 3.31 -6.91
CA LYS A 90 -6.22 2.96 -7.66
C LYS A 90 -5.36 4.21 -7.86
N PHE A 91 -4.05 4.08 -7.71
CA PHE A 91 -3.14 5.23 -7.74
C PHE A 91 -1.94 4.98 -8.64
N GLY A 92 -1.58 6.03 -9.37
CA GLY A 92 -0.33 6.12 -10.11
C GLY A 92 0.66 7.05 -9.39
N MET A 93 1.93 6.66 -9.28
CA MET A 93 3.01 7.57 -8.86
C MET A 93 3.71 8.18 -10.06
N GLU A 94 4.01 9.46 -10.02
CA GLU A 94 4.83 10.13 -11.05
C GLU A 94 6.23 9.49 -11.12
N VAL A 95 6.73 9.36 -12.34
CA VAL A 95 8.06 8.79 -12.67
C VAL A 95 9.15 9.84 -12.51
#